data_AF-A0A231GV32-F1
#
_entry.id   AF-A0A231GV32-F1
#
_cell.length_a   1.000
_cell.length_b   1.000
_cell.length_c   1.000
_cell.angle_alpha   90.00
_cell.angle_beta   90.00
_cell.angle_gamma   90.00
#
_symmetry.space_group_name_H-M   'P 1'
#
loop_
_entity.id
_entity.type
_entity.pdbx_description
1 polymer ?
#
loop_
_entity_poly.entity_id
_entity_poly.type
_entity_poly.pdbx_seq_one_letter_code
_entity_poly.pdbx_strand_id
1 'polypeptide(L)'
;MLRAADGWIGLNLARPSDVELVPAWLEATGSDWESDIRQRSASVLAERARMLGLPASALPRNADEQLVARGQDREVRPFVLTGHAGPVARVVRDCLVIDLSALWAGPLCAHLLTTLGARVIKVESLLRPDGARNGPERFYDLLHSDQEAVALDFGTTKGRAQLAALIDAADIVIESSRPRALRHLGIRAEEVLARAGDKCWISITAYGRTGPWSNAVGFGDDVAVAAGLLAFDLETGIPAPCGDAIADPITGVNAALVAVACRMAGGRWLADLAMREQVAAVLDGRPEPYPDLVVAAPQTRHPRSRAPDVGADTARILREFGVA
;
A
#
# COMPACT_ATOMS: atom_id res chain seq x y z
N MET A 1 16.42 -0.84 11.33
CA MET A 1 17.35 0.18 10.77
C MET A 1 18.76 -0.37 10.79
N LEU A 2 19.56 -0.13 9.76
CA LEU A 2 20.95 -0.59 9.67
C LEU A 2 21.88 0.59 9.37
N ARG A 3 23.04 0.62 10.02
CA ARG A 3 24.01 1.71 9.89
C ARG A 3 24.82 1.55 8.61
N ALA A 4 24.74 2.53 7.71
CA ALA A 4 25.59 2.65 6.53
C ALA A 4 26.79 3.58 6.79
N ALA A 5 27.71 3.68 5.82
CA ALA A 5 28.92 4.49 5.94
C ALA A 5 28.61 5.98 6.21
N ASP A 6 27.52 6.48 5.63
CA ASP A 6 27.16 7.90 5.62
C ASP A 6 25.69 8.15 6.04
N GLY A 7 25.04 7.17 6.68
CA GLY A 7 23.64 7.32 7.09
C GLY A 7 23.02 6.02 7.60
N TRP A 8 21.72 5.89 7.40
CA TRP A 8 20.94 4.74 7.83
C TRP A 8 20.09 4.19 6.70
N ILE A 9 19.86 2.89 6.73
CA ILE A 9 18.98 2.16 5.82
C ILE A 9 17.83 1.54 6.61
N GLY A 10 16.61 1.84 6.18
CA GLY A 10 15.44 1.05 6.49
C GLY A 10 15.44 -0.17 5.57
N LEU A 11 15.34 -1.37 6.14
CA LEU A 11 15.32 -2.63 5.40
C LEU A 11 14.14 -3.44 5.89
N ASN A 12 13.30 -3.90 4.98
CA ASN A 12 12.19 -4.79 5.28
C ASN A 12 12.35 -6.07 4.45
N LEU A 13 12.48 -7.22 5.13
CA LEU A 13 12.67 -8.54 4.50
C LEU A 13 11.44 -9.42 4.70
N ALA A 14 10.25 -8.88 4.46
CA ALA A 14 8.98 -9.56 4.72
C ALA A 14 8.76 -10.82 3.86
N ARG A 15 9.49 -11.01 2.75
CA ARG A 15 9.34 -12.16 1.85
C ARG A 15 10.57 -13.06 1.94
N PRO A 16 10.43 -14.41 1.84
CA PRO A 16 11.59 -15.30 1.76
C PRO A 16 12.57 -14.92 0.64
N SER A 17 12.05 -14.52 -0.52
CA SER A 17 12.85 -14.05 -1.65
C SER A 17 13.65 -12.78 -1.35
N ASP A 18 13.27 -11.98 -0.35
CA ASP A 18 14.02 -10.77 0.02
C ASP A 18 15.35 -11.17 0.66
N VAL A 19 15.33 -12.19 1.51
CA VAL A 19 16.53 -12.75 2.15
C VAL A 19 17.48 -13.33 1.09
N GLU A 20 16.95 -14.04 0.09
CA GLU A 20 17.73 -14.61 -1.02
C GLU A 20 18.42 -13.54 -1.88
N LEU A 21 17.88 -12.32 -1.92
CA LEU A 21 18.46 -11.21 -2.69
C LEU A 21 19.56 -10.46 -1.93
N VAL A 22 19.71 -10.65 -0.61
CA VAL A 22 20.69 -9.91 0.20
C VAL A 22 22.13 -10.09 -0.29
N PRO A 23 22.62 -11.31 -0.62
CA PRO A 23 23.97 -11.47 -1.15
C PRO A 23 24.22 -10.69 -2.46
N ALA A 24 23.23 -10.65 -3.36
CA ALA A 24 23.31 -9.89 -4.60
C ALA A 24 23.25 -8.37 -4.34
N TRP A 25 22.41 -7.95 -3.40
CA TRP A 25 22.31 -6.56 -2.96
C TRP A 25 23.63 -6.05 -2.40
N LEU A 26 24.27 -6.85 -1.55
CA LEU A 26 25.53 -6.56 -0.88
C LEU A 26 26.77 -7.04 -1.65
N GLU A 27 26.66 -7.61 -2.85
CA GLU A 27 27.81 -8.16 -3.61
C GLU A 27 28.79 -8.97 -2.75
N ALA A 28 28.26 -9.70 -1.79
CA ALA A 28 29.01 -10.35 -0.74
C ALA A 28 28.37 -11.70 -0.45
N THR A 29 29.20 -12.70 -0.20
CA THR A 29 28.78 -14.08 0.09
C THR A 29 28.82 -14.39 1.59
N GLY A 30 29.23 -13.42 2.41
CA GLY A 30 29.30 -13.54 3.87
C GLY A 30 27.93 -13.43 4.54
N SER A 31 27.86 -13.90 5.79
CA SER A 31 26.67 -13.79 6.65
C SER A 31 26.64 -12.51 7.50
N ASP A 32 27.74 -11.74 7.53
CA ASP A 32 27.85 -10.50 8.29
C ASP A 32 27.38 -9.29 7.47
N TRP A 33 26.07 -9.24 7.23
CA TRP A 33 25.46 -8.18 6.43
C TRP A 33 25.67 -6.79 7.06
N GLU A 34 25.72 -6.70 8.39
CA GLU A 34 25.90 -5.43 9.06
C GLU A 34 27.25 -4.80 8.75
N SER A 35 28.34 -5.58 8.77
CA SER A 35 29.66 -5.09 8.40
C SER A 35 29.71 -4.63 6.94
N ASP A 36 29.12 -5.41 6.02
CA ASP A 36 29.07 -5.07 4.60
C ASP A 36 28.25 -3.79 4.33
N ILE A 37 27.15 -3.58 5.06
CA ILE A 37 26.32 -2.37 4.96
C ILE A 37 27.07 -1.16 5.51
N ARG A 38 27.77 -1.29 6.64
CA ARG A 38 28.53 -0.19 7.28
C ARG A 38 29.63 0.38 6.40
N GLN A 39 30.13 -0.39 5.43
CA GLN A 39 31.19 0.04 4.52
C GLN A 39 30.68 0.74 3.26
N ARG A 40 29.36 0.82 3.05
CA ARG A 40 28.77 1.36 1.82
C ARG A 40 27.91 2.59 2.07
N SER A 41 27.82 3.46 1.06
CA SER A 41 26.93 4.62 1.12
C SER A 41 25.46 4.18 1.13
N ALA A 42 24.65 4.85 1.95
CA ALA A 42 23.23 4.58 2.06
C ALA A 42 22.50 4.80 0.72
N SER A 43 22.84 5.83 -0.04
CA SER A 43 22.19 6.09 -1.33
C SER A 43 22.46 4.97 -2.34
N VAL A 44 23.71 4.48 -2.40
CA VAL A 44 24.11 3.36 -3.27
C VAL A 44 23.38 2.08 -2.88
N LEU A 45 23.27 1.80 -1.58
CA LEU A 45 22.52 0.64 -1.08
C LEU A 45 21.04 0.73 -1.46
N ALA A 46 20.40 1.87 -1.26
CA ALA A 46 18.99 2.08 -1.61
C ALA A 46 18.75 1.97 -3.13
N GLU A 47 19.64 2.53 -3.95
CA GLU A 47 19.54 2.43 -5.42
C GLU A 47 19.59 0.97 -5.89
N ARG A 48 20.57 0.20 -5.39
CA ARG A 48 20.71 -1.22 -5.72
C ARG A 48 19.52 -2.04 -5.24
N ALA A 49 19.01 -1.77 -4.03
CA ALA A 49 17.84 -2.45 -3.51
C ALA A 49 16.64 -2.28 -4.45
N ARG A 50 16.39 -1.05 -4.92
CA ARG A 50 15.32 -0.78 -5.90
C ARG A 50 15.51 -1.54 -7.22
N MET A 51 16.74 -1.62 -7.74
CA MET A 51 17.04 -2.38 -8.97
C MET A 51 16.72 -3.87 -8.81
N LEU A 52 16.99 -4.44 -7.65
CA LEU A 52 16.70 -5.84 -7.33
C LEU A 52 15.25 -6.09 -6.89
N GLY A 53 14.47 -5.03 -6.67
CA GLY A 53 13.12 -5.12 -6.11
C GLY A 53 13.09 -5.50 -4.63
N LEU A 54 14.18 -5.22 -3.91
CA LEU A 54 14.32 -5.37 -2.47
C LEU A 54 13.74 -4.13 -1.76
N PRO A 55 12.95 -4.29 -0.68
CA PRO A 55 12.41 -3.17 0.07
C PRO A 55 13.49 -2.61 1.02
N ALA A 56 14.23 -1.62 0.52
CA ALA A 56 15.20 -0.90 1.33
C ALA A 56 15.31 0.56 0.89
N SER A 57 15.39 1.44 1.88
CA SER A 57 15.40 2.88 1.65
C SER A 57 16.38 3.59 2.56
N ALA A 58 17.06 4.58 2.00
CA ALA A 58 17.88 5.52 2.75
C ALA A 58 17.03 6.69 3.24
N LEU A 59 17.47 7.31 4.32
CA LEU A 59 16.91 8.61 4.72
C LEU A 59 17.17 9.65 3.62
N PRO A 60 16.15 10.43 3.22
CA PRO A 60 16.31 11.47 2.23
C PRO A 60 17.22 12.58 2.79
N ARG A 61 18.16 13.05 1.96
CA ARG A 61 18.95 14.25 2.25
C ARG A 61 18.39 15.50 1.57
N ASN A 62 17.89 15.33 0.35
CA ASN A 62 17.29 16.34 -0.52
C ASN A 62 16.10 15.72 -1.26
N ALA A 63 15.33 16.52 -2.00
CA ALA A 63 14.35 16.01 -2.95
C ALA A 63 15.00 15.06 -3.96
N ASP A 64 14.37 13.92 -4.21
CA ASP A 64 14.86 12.88 -5.11
C ASP A 64 14.20 12.92 -6.49
N GLU A 65 14.76 12.16 -7.43
CA GLU A 65 14.27 12.05 -8.81
C GLU A 65 12.81 11.60 -8.92
N GLN A 66 12.29 10.89 -7.91
CA GLN A 66 10.91 10.42 -7.92
C GLN A 66 9.95 11.55 -7.57
N LEU A 67 10.27 12.37 -6.56
CA LEU A 67 9.50 13.58 -6.26
C LEU A 67 9.54 14.55 -7.44
N VAL A 68 10.72 14.76 -8.04
CA VAL A 68 10.87 15.60 -9.24
C VAL A 68 10.02 15.08 -10.41
N ALA A 69 10.11 13.79 -10.73
CA ALA A 69 9.34 13.17 -11.82
C ALA A 69 7.82 13.26 -11.61
N ARG A 70 7.38 13.43 -10.37
CA ARG A 70 5.97 13.60 -10.00
C ARG A 70 5.56 15.06 -9.82
N GLY A 71 6.46 16.01 -10.03
CA GLY A 71 6.21 17.44 -9.89
C GLY A 71 6.04 17.89 -8.43
N GLN A 72 6.71 17.22 -7.50
CA GLN A 72 6.58 17.36 -6.05
C GLN A 72 7.94 17.59 -5.35
N ASP A 73 8.89 18.20 -6.04
CA ASP A 73 10.26 18.47 -5.53
C ASP A 73 10.33 19.63 -4.52
N ARG A 74 9.28 20.47 -4.46
CA ARG A 74 9.18 21.62 -3.54
C ARG A 74 8.13 21.43 -2.46
N GLU A 75 6.99 20.86 -2.83
CA GLU A 75 5.85 20.64 -1.95
C GLU A 75 5.32 19.24 -2.23
N VAL A 76 5.39 18.39 -1.20
CA VAL A 76 4.87 17.03 -1.29
C VAL A 76 3.36 17.08 -1.16
N ARG A 77 2.68 16.43 -2.10
CA ARG A 77 1.23 16.30 -2.12
C ARG A 77 0.90 14.87 -1.69
N PRO A 78 0.05 14.67 -0.66
CA PRO A 78 -0.25 13.32 -0.20
C PRO A 78 -0.85 12.45 -1.31
N PHE A 79 -1.59 13.04 -2.25
CA PHE A 79 -2.23 12.32 -3.35
C PHE A 79 -2.29 13.14 -4.64
N VAL A 80 -2.37 12.44 -5.76
CA VAL A 80 -2.63 13.01 -7.09
C VAL A 80 -3.99 12.52 -7.58
N LEU A 81 -4.90 13.45 -7.86
CA LEU A 81 -6.22 13.16 -8.43
C LEU A 81 -6.23 13.48 -9.92
N THR A 82 -6.69 12.53 -10.72
CA THR A 82 -6.96 12.73 -12.16
C THR A 82 -8.38 12.27 -12.48
N GLY A 83 -9.14 13.11 -13.17
CA GLY A 83 -10.56 12.84 -13.37
C GLY A 83 -11.41 14.10 -13.47
N HIS A 84 -12.72 13.92 -13.34
CA HIS A 84 -13.67 15.02 -13.32
C HIS A 84 -14.87 14.70 -12.43
N ALA A 85 -15.43 15.74 -11.82
CA ALA A 85 -16.62 15.65 -10.99
C ALA A 85 -17.86 15.36 -11.84
N GLY A 86 -18.80 14.64 -11.24
CA GLY A 86 -20.11 14.37 -11.84
C GLY A 86 -21.15 15.40 -11.40
N PRO A 87 -22.31 15.46 -12.08
CA PRO A 87 -23.39 16.35 -11.70
C PRO A 87 -24.16 15.88 -10.45
N VAL A 88 -23.91 14.66 -9.97
CA VAL A 88 -24.66 14.03 -8.88
C VAL A 88 -23.71 13.54 -7.80
N ALA A 89 -23.85 14.11 -6.60
CA ALA A 89 -23.16 13.64 -5.41
C ALA A 89 -23.69 12.27 -4.98
N ARG A 90 -22.78 11.38 -4.54
CA ARG A 90 -23.12 10.05 -4.03
C ARG A 90 -22.58 9.86 -2.63
N VAL A 91 -23.23 8.98 -1.86
CA VAL A 91 -22.76 8.54 -0.54
C VAL A 91 -22.07 7.20 -0.68
N VAL A 92 -21.17 6.88 0.26
CA VAL A 92 -20.44 5.59 0.27
C VAL A 92 -21.33 4.41 0.67
N ARG A 93 -22.40 4.66 1.43
CA ARG A 93 -23.35 3.62 1.83
C ARG A 93 -23.91 2.91 0.59
N ASP A 94 -23.95 1.59 0.64
CA ASP A 94 -24.42 0.69 -0.41
C ASP A 94 -23.59 0.73 -1.72
N CYS A 95 -22.44 1.43 -1.75
CA CYS A 95 -21.51 1.35 -2.88
C CYS A 95 -20.86 -0.04 -2.96
N LEU A 96 -20.68 -0.53 -4.18
CA LEU A 96 -19.90 -1.72 -4.44
C LEU A 96 -18.41 -1.37 -4.52
N VAL A 97 -17.62 -1.99 -3.64
CA VAL A 97 -16.16 -1.84 -3.60
C VAL A 97 -15.52 -3.16 -3.97
N ILE A 98 -14.67 -3.13 -4.99
CA ILE A 98 -13.79 -4.26 -5.31
C ILE A 98 -12.41 -3.97 -4.73
N ASP A 99 -12.03 -4.74 -3.72
CA ASP A 99 -10.73 -4.64 -3.06
C ASP A 99 -9.76 -5.69 -3.62
N LEU A 100 -8.77 -5.22 -4.39
CA LEU A 100 -7.66 -6.00 -4.93
C LEU A 100 -6.38 -5.82 -4.11
N SER A 101 -6.47 -5.11 -2.98
CA SER A 101 -5.33 -4.79 -2.15
C SER A 101 -4.98 -5.93 -1.20
N ALA A 102 -3.73 -5.92 -0.77
CA ALA A 102 -3.17 -6.87 0.18
C ALA A 102 -2.49 -6.11 1.33
N LEU A 103 -2.17 -6.85 2.39
CA LEU A 103 -1.47 -6.37 3.58
C LEU A 103 -2.31 -5.41 4.43
N TRP A 104 -1.94 -4.13 4.51
CA TRP A 104 -2.50 -3.21 5.50
C TRP A 104 -3.11 -1.94 4.92
N ALA A 105 -2.36 -1.09 4.20
CA ALA A 105 -2.88 0.21 3.75
C ALA A 105 -4.22 0.13 3.00
N GLY A 106 -4.28 -0.72 1.97
CA GLY A 106 -5.49 -0.92 1.17
C GLY A 106 -6.62 -1.61 1.95
N PRO A 107 -6.36 -2.72 2.66
CA PRO A 107 -7.38 -3.35 3.50
C PRO A 107 -7.93 -2.46 4.60
N LEU A 108 -7.14 -1.54 5.17
CA LEU A 108 -7.63 -0.54 6.12
C LEU A 108 -8.59 0.45 5.45
N CYS A 109 -8.28 0.91 4.23
CA CYS A 109 -9.20 1.73 3.45
C CYS A 109 -10.53 0.99 3.23
N ALA A 110 -10.46 -0.27 2.78
CA ALA A 110 -11.63 -1.12 2.55
C ALA A 110 -12.45 -1.32 3.83
N HIS A 111 -11.80 -1.64 4.97
CA HIS A 111 -12.42 -1.78 6.28
C HIS A 111 -13.22 -0.54 6.72
N LEU A 112 -12.65 0.65 6.52
CA LEU A 112 -13.32 1.90 6.85
C LEU A 112 -14.53 2.14 5.96
N LEU A 113 -14.45 1.82 4.67
CA LEU A 113 -15.61 1.88 3.77
C LEU A 113 -16.69 0.87 4.15
N THR A 114 -16.33 -0.36 4.54
CA THR A 114 -17.27 -1.35 5.10
C THR A 114 -17.98 -0.79 6.34
N THR A 115 -17.23 -0.14 7.24
CA THR A 115 -17.80 0.49 8.45
C THR A 115 -18.78 1.62 8.12
N LEU A 116 -18.62 2.28 6.97
CA LEU A 116 -19.54 3.29 6.44
C LEU A 116 -20.75 2.70 5.70
N GLY A 117 -20.85 1.37 5.60
CA GLY A 117 -21.94 0.64 4.95
C GLY A 117 -21.72 0.36 3.46
N ALA A 118 -20.48 0.42 2.96
CA ALA A 118 -20.17 -0.06 1.62
C ALA A 118 -20.18 -1.60 1.59
N ARG A 119 -20.59 -2.16 0.45
CA ARG A 119 -20.45 -3.59 0.18
C ARG A 119 -19.07 -3.85 -0.40
N VAL A 120 -18.19 -4.46 0.38
CA VAL A 120 -16.81 -4.73 -0.02
C VAL A 120 -16.64 -6.20 -0.38
N ILE A 121 -16.13 -6.44 -1.60
CA ILE A 121 -15.73 -7.75 -2.08
C ILE A 121 -14.21 -7.74 -2.24
N LYS A 122 -13.51 -8.48 -1.37
CA LYS A 122 -12.09 -8.76 -1.53
C LYS A 122 -11.90 -9.80 -2.63
N VAL A 123 -11.12 -9.48 -3.66
CA VAL A 123 -10.84 -10.39 -4.77
C VAL A 123 -9.35 -10.74 -4.77
N GLU A 124 -9.06 -12.01 -4.54
CA GLU A 124 -7.69 -12.53 -4.42
C GLU A 124 -7.32 -13.47 -5.55
N SER A 125 -6.02 -13.60 -5.81
CA SER A 125 -5.48 -14.65 -6.67
C SER A 125 -5.45 -15.97 -5.93
N LEU A 126 -5.91 -17.05 -6.56
CA LEU A 126 -5.76 -18.42 -6.03
C LEU A 126 -4.28 -18.82 -5.83
N LEU A 127 -3.39 -18.30 -6.69
CA LEU A 127 -1.96 -18.64 -6.64
C LEU A 127 -1.18 -17.77 -5.66
N ARG A 128 -1.70 -16.59 -5.35
CA ARG A 128 -1.03 -15.60 -4.50
C ARG A 128 -2.07 -14.80 -3.73
N PRO A 129 -2.71 -15.40 -2.71
CA PRO A 129 -3.66 -14.70 -1.86
C PRO A 129 -2.94 -13.61 -1.05
N ASP A 130 -3.71 -12.82 -0.31
CA ASP A 130 -3.17 -11.79 0.57
C ASP A 130 -2.20 -12.41 1.59
N GLY A 131 -0.96 -11.88 1.61
CA GLY A 131 0.09 -12.33 2.51
C GLY A 131 -0.27 -12.14 3.99
N ALA A 132 -1.16 -11.19 4.33
CA ALA A 132 -1.61 -10.97 5.70
C ALA A 132 -2.37 -12.18 6.29
N ARG A 133 -2.90 -13.08 5.45
CA ARG A 133 -3.52 -14.34 5.91
C ARG A 133 -2.52 -15.27 6.61
N ASN A 134 -1.24 -15.15 6.30
CA ASN A 134 -0.16 -15.90 6.96
C ASN A 134 0.42 -15.17 8.18
N GLY A 135 -0.07 -13.95 8.45
CA GLY A 135 0.30 -13.17 9.63
C GLY A 135 -0.61 -13.48 10.82
N PRO A 136 -0.66 -12.57 11.81
CA PRO A 136 -1.56 -12.73 12.95
C PRO A 136 -3.03 -12.76 12.52
N GLU A 137 -3.73 -13.88 12.75
CA GLU A 137 -5.14 -14.08 12.34
C GLU A 137 -6.05 -12.94 12.84
N ARG A 138 -5.89 -12.52 14.10
CA ARG A 138 -6.69 -11.43 14.68
C ARG A 138 -6.53 -10.10 13.94
N PHE A 139 -5.35 -9.84 13.39
CA PHE A 139 -5.12 -8.63 12.60
C PHE A 139 -5.81 -8.71 11.24
N TYR A 140 -5.76 -9.89 10.60
CA TYR A 140 -6.50 -10.14 9.37
C TYR A 140 -8.01 -9.99 9.58
N ASP A 141 -8.53 -10.56 10.68
CA ASP A 141 -9.94 -10.46 11.07
C ASP A 141 -10.36 -9.01 11.31
N LEU A 142 -9.53 -8.19 11.99
CA LEU A 142 -9.83 -6.78 12.23
C LEU A 142 -10.10 -5.98 10.95
N LEU A 143 -9.44 -6.35 9.86
CA LEU A 143 -9.54 -5.65 8.58
C LEU A 143 -10.66 -6.20 7.69
N HIS A 144 -10.96 -7.49 7.76
CA HIS A 144 -11.76 -8.19 6.73
C HIS A 144 -13.05 -8.84 7.24
N SER A 145 -13.36 -8.80 8.55
CA SER A 145 -14.45 -9.59 9.14
C SER A 145 -15.84 -9.37 8.56
N ASP A 146 -16.11 -8.18 8.01
CA ASP A 146 -17.41 -7.77 7.48
C ASP A 146 -17.41 -7.68 5.94
N GLN A 147 -16.45 -8.33 5.27
CA GLN A 147 -16.29 -8.31 3.82
C GLN A 147 -16.67 -9.66 3.18
N GLU A 148 -16.93 -9.66 1.89
CA GLU A 148 -17.10 -10.88 1.08
C GLU A 148 -15.76 -11.28 0.45
N ALA A 149 -15.49 -12.58 0.29
CA ALA A 149 -14.21 -13.07 -0.25
C ALA A 149 -14.38 -13.89 -1.53
N VAL A 150 -13.75 -13.43 -2.60
CA VAL A 150 -13.69 -14.08 -3.91
C VAL A 150 -12.25 -14.44 -4.24
N ALA A 151 -12.04 -15.64 -4.80
CA ALA A 151 -10.73 -16.06 -5.27
C ALA A 151 -10.81 -16.50 -6.73
N LEU A 152 -9.93 -15.98 -7.57
CA LEU A 152 -9.90 -16.25 -9.01
C LEU A 152 -8.51 -16.68 -9.46
N ASP A 153 -8.43 -17.45 -10.56
CA ASP A 153 -7.17 -17.76 -11.21
C ASP A 153 -6.83 -16.72 -12.27
N PHE A 154 -5.98 -15.75 -11.92
CA PHE A 154 -5.52 -14.69 -12.81
C PHE A 154 -4.61 -15.18 -13.96
N GLY A 155 -4.10 -16.41 -13.88
CA GLY A 155 -3.34 -17.06 -14.95
C GLY A 155 -4.22 -17.45 -16.15
N THR A 156 -5.51 -17.64 -15.93
CA THR A 156 -6.45 -18.09 -16.97
C THR A 156 -7.17 -16.93 -17.66
N THR A 157 -7.53 -17.11 -18.93
CA THR A 157 -8.38 -16.16 -19.65
C THR A 157 -9.74 -15.99 -18.98
N LYS A 158 -10.31 -17.09 -18.45
CA LYS A 158 -11.59 -17.07 -17.73
C LYS A 158 -11.50 -16.22 -16.44
N GLY A 159 -10.51 -16.47 -15.59
CA GLY A 159 -10.34 -15.72 -14.34
C GLY A 159 -10.04 -14.24 -14.56
N ARG A 160 -9.29 -13.89 -15.61
CA ARG A 160 -9.10 -12.48 -16.00
C ARG A 160 -10.38 -11.82 -16.49
N ALA A 161 -11.22 -12.53 -17.25
CA ALA A 161 -12.52 -12.02 -17.68
C ALA A 161 -13.48 -11.81 -16.49
N GLN A 162 -13.48 -12.73 -15.53
CA GLN A 162 -14.24 -12.62 -14.27
C GLN A 162 -13.77 -11.41 -13.45
N LEU A 163 -12.46 -11.23 -13.28
CA LEU A 163 -11.90 -10.08 -12.58
C LEU A 163 -12.29 -8.76 -13.27
N ALA A 164 -12.18 -8.68 -14.59
CA ALA A 164 -12.56 -7.50 -15.35
C ALA A 164 -14.04 -7.14 -15.18
N ALA A 165 -14.94 -8.14 -15.18
CA ALA A 165 -16.36 -7.91 -14.98
C ALA A 165 -16.69 -7.37 -13.58
N LEU A 166 -16.04 -7.90 -12.53
CA LEU A 166 -16.19 -7.37 -11.16
C LEU A 166 -15.71 -5.92 -11.08
N ILE A 167 -14.53 -5.62 -11.66
CA ILE A 167 -13.97 -4.27 -11.73
C ILE A 167 -14.90 -3.31 -12.48
N ASP A 168 -15.50 -3.74 -13.58
CA ASP A 168 -16.41 -2.92 -14.38
C ASP A 168 -17.68 -2.59 -13.59
N ALA A 169 -18.21 -3.52 -12.79
CA ALA A 169 -19.39 -3.30 -11.96
C ALA A 169 -19.15 -2.42 -10.71
N ALA A 170 -17.91 -2.30 -10.23
CA ALA A 170 -17.59 -1.60 -8.99
C ALA A 170 -17.87 -0.07 -9.03
N ASP A 171 -18.31 0.52 -7.93
CA ASP A 171 -18.28 1.99 -7.76
C ASP A 171 -16.88 2.46 -7.36
N ILE A 172 -16.18 1.65 -6.56
CA ILE A 172 -14.83 1.91 -6.09
C ILE A 172 -13.96 0.67 -6.34
N VAL A 173 -12.78 0.87 -6.91
CA VAL A 173 -11.74 -0.16 -6.99
C VAL A 173 -10.58 0.28 -6.10
N ILE A 174 -10.14 -0.58 -5.20
CA ILE A 174 -8.95 -0.37 -4.39
C ILE A 174 -7.89 -1.36 -4.86
N GLU A 175 -6.68 -0.87 -5.13
CA GLU A 175 -5.56 -1.74 -5.43
C GLU A 175 -4.28 -1.21 -4.78
N SER A 176 -3.46 -2.13 -4.28
CA SER A 176 -2.17 -1.82 -3.67
C SER A 176 -0.99 -2.51 -4.37
N SER A 177 -1.17 -2.81 -5.66
CA SER A 177 -0.18 -3.52 -6.45
C SER A 177 0.75 -2.53 -7.15
N ARG A 178 1.95 -2.97 -7.53
CA ARG A 178 2.79 -2.16 -8.43
C ARG A 178 2.03 -1.98 -9.75
N PRO A 179 2.07 -0.79 -10.40
CA PRO A 179 1.31 -0.52 -11.62
C PRO A 179 1.46 -1.59 -12.71
N ARG A 180 2.65 -2.19 -12.85
CA ARG A 180 2.89 -3.26 -13.83
C ARG A 180 2.06 -4.54 -13.60
N ALA A 181 1.63 -4.83 -12.37
CA ALA A 181 0.95 -6.08 -12.02
C ALA A 181 -0.42 -6.18 -12.71
N LEU A 182 -1.30 -5.20 -12.51
CA LEU A 182 -2.60 -5.18 -13.19
C LEU A 182 -2.47 -4.99 -14.70
N ARG A 183 -1.49 -4.21 -15.16
CA ARG A 183 -1.22 -4.05 -16.61
C ARG A 183 -0.85 -5.38 -17.27
N HIS A 184 -0.11 -6.25 -16.59
CA HIS A 184 0.21 -7.60 -17.08
C HIS A 184 -1.04 -8.49 -17.19
N LEU A 185 -2.06 -8.24 -16.37
CA LEU A 185 -3.37 -8.89 -16.47
C LEU A 185 -4.28 -8.26 -17.53
N GLY A 186 -3.81 -7.24 -18.27
CA GLY A 186 -4.59 -6.52 -19.26
C GLY A 186 -5.52 -5.45 -18.68
N ILE A 187 -5.40 -5.14 -17.38
CA ILE A 187 -6.26 -4.18 -16.70
C ILE A 187 -5.50 -2.85 -16.55
N ARG A 188 -6.07 -1.78 -17.12
CA ARG A 188 -5.53 -0.42 -17.00
C ARG A 188 -6.60 0.48 -16.40
N ALA A 189 -6.30 1.06 -15.24
CA ALA A 189 -7.23 1.95 -14.54
C ALA A 189 -7.71 3.10 -15.43
N GLU A 190 -6.81 3.63 -16.26
CA GLU A 190 -7.10 4.74 -17.16
C GLU A 190 -8.15 4.36 -18.23
N GLU A 191 -8.07 3.14 -18.76
CA GLU A 191 -9.03 2.59 -19.73
C GLU A 191 -10.38 2.26 -19.08
N VAL A 192 -10.35 1.77 -17.84
CA VAL A 192 -11.58 1.49 -17.04
C VAL A 192 -12.32 2.78 -16.75
N LEU A 193 -11.62 3.81 -16.30
CA LEU A 193 -12.23 5.11 -15.99
C LEU A 193 -12.73 5.83 -17.26
N ALA A 194 -12.00 5.74 -18.38
CA ALA A 194 -12.39 6.39 -19.63
C ALA A 194 -13.78 5.95 -20.15
N ARG A 195 -14.20 4.71 -19.85
CA ARG A 195 -15.53 4.17 -20.20
C ARG A 195 -16.56 4.24 -19.05
N ALA A 196 -16.14 4.56 -17.83
CA ALA A 196 -17.04 4.67 -16.68
C ALA A 196 -17.72 6.04 -16.62
N GLY A 197 -18.98 6.06 -16.17
CA GLY A 197 -19.73 7.30 -15.91
C GLY A 197 -19.50 7.86 -14.50
N ASP A 198 -19.49 6.97 -13.49
CA ASP A 198 -19.25 7.29 -12.09
C ASP A 198 -18.44 6.15 -11.47
N LYS A 199 -17.16 6.38 -11.14
CA LYS A 199 -16.25 5.35 -10.60
C LYS A 199 -15.01 5.98 -9.97
N CYS A 200 -14.63 5.51 -8.79
CA CYS A 200 -13.37 5.88 -8.14
C CYS A 200 -12.37 4.72 -8.21
N TRP A 201 -11.14 5.02 -8.59
CA TRP A 201 -10.01 4.09 -8.54
C TRP A 201 -9.00 4.60 -7.53
N ILE A 202 -8.83 3.88 -6.42
CA ILE A 202 -7.87 4.15 -5.36
C ILE A 202 -6.64 3.27 -5.61
N SER A 203 -5.52 3.91 -5.94
CA SER A 203 -4.24 3.26 -6.17
C SER A 203 -3.30 3.61 -5.02
N ILE A 204 -2.92 2.62 -4.23
CA ILE A 204 -2.00 2.78 -3.10
C ILE A 204 -0.69 2.11 -3.46
N THR A 205 0.39 2.88 -3.59
CA THR A 205 1.71 2.34 -3.92
C THR A 205 2.77 2.91 -3.00
N ALA A 206 3.93 2.27 -2.91
CA ALA A 206 5.02 2.79 -2.08
C ALA A 206 5.45 4.21 -2.50
N TYR A 207 5.59 4.43 -3.82
CA TYR A 207 6.22 5.63 -4.38
C TYR A 207 5.40 6.35 -5.46
N GLY A 208 4.17 5.93 -5.72
CA GLY A 208 3.27 6.52 -6.72
C GLY A 208 3.21 5.74 -8.04
N ARG A 209 2.21 6.01 -8.89
CA ARG A 209 1.99 5.30 -10.16
C ARG A 209 2.92 5.69 -11.30
N THR A 210 3.61 6.83 -11.18
CA THR A 210 4.45 7.43 -12.23
C THR A 210 5.86 7.68 -11.72
N GLY A 211 6.79 8.01 -12.63
CA GLY A 211 8.19 8.26 -12.28
C GLY A 211 9.04 6.98 -12.17
N PRO A 212 10.36 7.15 -12.00
CA PRO A 212 11.34 6.05 -12.02
C PRO A 212 11.09 4.99 -10.94
N TRP A 213 10.51 5.34 -9.80
CA TRP A 213 10.29 4.40 -8.68
C TRP A 213 8.87 3.83 -8.66
N SER A 214 8.07 4.06 -9.69
CA SER A 214 6.67 3.60 -9.77
C SER A 214 6.48 2.10 -9.56
N ASN A 215 7.49 1.29 -9.88
CA ASN A 215 7.47 -0.16 -9.69
C ASN A 215 8.40 -0.65 -8.58
N ALA A 216 9.00 0.25 -7.80
CA ALA A 216 9.81 -0.11 -6.64
C ALA A 216 8.93 -0.78 -5.58
N VAL A 217 9.53 -1.71 -4.83
CA VAL A 217 8.88 -2.40 -3.72
C VAL A 217 9.07 -1.58 -2.46
N GLY A 218 8.05 -1.54 -1.61
CA GLY A 218 8.16 -0.97 -0.27
C GLY A 218 7.08 -1.52 0.65
N PHE A 219 7.39 -1.50 1.95
CA PHE A 219 6.50 -1.80 3.07
C PHE A 219 6.47 -0.58 4.01
N GLY A 220 5.53 -0.54 4.95
CA GLY A 220 5.28 0.63 5.77
C GLY A 220 6.53 1.24 6.42
N ASP A 221 7.42 0.41 6.95
CA ASP A 221 8.63 0.86 7.65
C ASP A 221 9.69 1.47 6.73
N ASP A 222 10.09 0.76 5.66
CA ASP A 222 11.13 1.28 4.75
C ASP A 222 10.61 2.48 3.96
N VAL A 223 9.32 2.51 3.67
CA VAL A 223 8.70 3.66 3.01
C VAL A 223 8.59 4.87 3.93
N ALA A 224 8.31 4.67 5.23
CA ALA A 224 8.39 5.76 6.21
C ALA A 224 9.81 6.33 6.29
N VAL A 225 10.84 5.47 6.28
CA VAL A 225 12.25 5.91 6.24
C VAL A 225 12.54 6.70 4.96
N ALA A 226 12.05 6.25 3.81
CA ALA A 226 12.19 6.96 2.53
C ALA A 226 11.53 8.35 2.54
N ALA A 227 10.50 8.53 3.36
CA ALA A 227 9.82 9.81 3.58
C ALA A 227 10.54 10.72 4.59
N GLY A 228 11.56 10.20 5.29
CA GLY A 228 12.28 10.93 6.34
C GLY A 228 11.75 10.68 7.76
N LEU A 229 10.81 9.75 7.94
CA LEU A 229 10.27 9.40 9.25
C LEU A 229 11.04 8.24 9.89
N LEU A 230 11.57 8.49 11.07
CA LEU A 230 12.08 7.49 12.01
C LEU A 230 11.86 8.00 13.44
N ALA A 231 11.86 7.08 14.38
CA ALA A 231 11.97 7.36 15.81
C ALA A 231 13.40 7.09 16.29
N PHE A 232 13.68 7.44 17.53
CA PHE A 232 14.94 7.07 18.19
C PHE A 232 14.61 6.27 19.45
N ASP A 233 15.34 5.18 19.63
CA ASP A 233 15.33 4.45 20.89
C ASP A 233 15.87 5.36 22.02
N LEU A 234 15.11 5.51 23.09
CA LEU A 234 15.42 6.47 24.15
C LEU A 234 16.62 6.06 25.01
N GLU A 235 16.95 4.76 25.07
CA GLU A 235 18.07 4.25 25.88
C GLU A 235 19.39 4.28 25.10
N THR A 236 19.35 3.87 23.83
CA THR A 236 20.52 3.68 22.98
C THR A 236 20.77 4.83 22.01
N GLY A 237 19.76 5.67 21.74
CA GLY A 237 19.81 6.72 20.72
C GLY A 237 19.86 6.19 19.29
N ILE A 238 19.65 4.88 19.08
CA ILE A 238 19.68 4.25 17.76
C ILE A 238 18.35 4.52 17.04
N PRO A 239 18.36 4.91 15.75
CA PRO A 239 17.14 5.02 14.96
C PRO A 239 16.31 3.74 14.92
N ALA A 240 15.01 3.88 15.08
CA ALA A 240 14.02 2.81 15.02
C ALA A 240 12.84 3.20 14.12
N PRO A 241 12.07 2.23 13.59
CA PRO A 241 10.78 2.53 12.97
C PRO A 241 9.88 3.32 13.93
N CYS A 242 9.15 4.31 13.40
CA CYS A 242 8.15 5.04 14.17
C CYS A 242 6.83 4.28 14.09
N GLY A 243 6.35 3.71 15.20
CA GLY A 243 5.15 2.87 15.18
C GLY A 243 5.33 1.57 14.39
N ASP A 244 4.21 0.86 14.19
CA ASP A 244 4.18 -0.38 13.39
C ASP A 244 3.80 -0.04 11.95
N ALA A 245 4.75 -0.20 11.02
CA ALA A 245 4.57 0.00 9.58
C ALA A 245 3.82 1.31 9.22
N ILE A 246 4.12 2.41 9.92
CA ILE A 246 3.27 3.61 10.03
C ILE A 246 2.79 4.23 8.70
N ALA A 247 3.54 4.04 7.61
CA ALA A 247 3.09 4.50 6.30
C ALA A 247 1.80 3.80 5.84
N ASP A 248 1.58 2.55 6.24
CA ASP A 248 0.37 1.78 5.93
C ASP A 248 -0.89 2.40 6.56
N PRO A 249 -1.02 2.55 7.90
CA PRO A 249 -2.22 3.10 8.51
C PRO A 249 -2.48 4.56 8.14
N ILE A 250 -1.44 5.40 8.00
CA ILE A 250 -1.60 6.79 7.52
C ILE A 250 -2.25 6.78 6.13
N THR A 251 -1.69 5.97 5.23
CA THR A 251 -2.19 5.90 3.84
C THR A 251 -3.58 5.30 3.77
N GLY A 252 -3.89 4.27 4.55
CA GLY A 252 -5.20 3.62 4.54
C GLY A 252 -6.33 4.53 5.02
N VAL A 253 -6.10 5.32 6.07
CA VAL A 253 -7.07 6.32 6.55
C VAL A 253 -7.29 7.41 5.50
N ASN A 254 -6.21 7.97 4.95
CA ASN A 254 -6.30 9.02 3.94
C ASN A 254 -6.91 8.51 2.62
N ALA A 255 -6.66 7.25 2.25
CA ALA A 255 -7.30 6.61 1.10
C ALA A 255 -8.82 6.48 1.28
N ALA A 256 -9.30 6.12 2.48
CA ALA A 256 -10.73 6.08 2.77
C ALA A 256 -11.37 7.47 2.68
N LEU A 257 -10.67 8.50 3.21
CA LEU A 257 -11.11 9.89 3.10
C LEU A 257 -11.22 10.33 1.63
N VAL A 258 -10.20 10.04 0.81
CA VAL A 258 -10.20 10.36 -0.62
C VAL A 258 -11.31 9.61 -1.35
N ALA A 259 -11.53 8.32 -1.04
CA ALA A 259 -12.63 7.54 -1.62
C ALA A 259 -14.00 8.15 -1.31
N VAL A 260 -14.24 8.54 -0.05
CA VAL A 260 -15.47 9.25 0.36
C VAL A 260 -15.61 10.57 -0.42
N ALA A 261 -14.55 11.37 -0.49
CA ALA A 261 -14.57 12.66 -1.20
C ALA A 261 -14.85 12.48 -2.71
N CYS A 262 -14.23 11.50 -3.36
CA CYS A 262 -14.49 11.18 -4.76
C CYS A 262 -15.94 10.75 -5.01
N ARG A 263 -16.53 9.95 -4.09
CA ARG A 263 -17.96 9.58 -4.18
C ARG A 263 -18.87 10.79 -3.99
N MET A 264 -18.57 11.66 -3.02
CA MET A 264 -19.33 12.88 -2.79
C MET A 264 -19.25 13.85 -3.97
N ALA A 265 -18.11 13.93 -4.65
CA ALA A 265 -17.96 14.72 -5.87
C ALA A 265 -18.67 14.08 -7.09
N GLY A 266 -18.93 12.77 -7.05
CA GLY A 266 -19.40 11.98 -8.18
C GLY A 266 -18.43 12.00 -9.37
N GLY A 267 -18.80 11.33 -10.45
CA GLY A 267 -17.99 11.30 -11.66
C GLY A 267 -16.86 10.29 -11.56
N ARG A 268 -15.74 10.53 -12.25
CA ARG A 268 -14.68 9.53 -12.36
C ARG A 268 -13.35 10.06 -11.89
N TRP A 269 -12.69 9.27 -11.05
CA TRP A 269 -11.46 9.68 -10.37
C TRP A 269 -10.46 8.53 -10.33
N LEU A 270 -9.22 8.80 -10.72
CA LEU A 270 -8.06 8.03 -10.32
C LEU A 270 -7.34 8.81 -9.23
N ALA A 271 -7.32 8.24 -8.02
CA ALA A 271 -6.52 8.70 -6.91
C ALA A 271 -5.24 7.88 -6.81
N ASP A 272 -4.10 8.53 -6.97
CA ASP A 272 -2.77 7.96 -6.80
C ASP A 272 -2.21 8.42 -5.44
N LEU A 273 -2.15 7.50 -4.48
CA LEU A 273 -1.65 7.73 -3.13
C LEU A 273 -0.32 6.99 -2.97
N ALA A 274 0.77 7.75 -2.99
CA ALA A 274 2.09 7.22 -2.68
C ALA A 274 2.29 7.21 -1.16
N MET A 275 2.51 6.05 -0.55
CA MET A 275 2.73 5.92 0.89
C MET A 275 3.86 6.82 1.39
N ARG A 276 4.94 6.97 0.61
CA ARG A 276 6.02 7.93 0.93
C ARG A 276 5.51 9.37 1.02
N GLU A 277 4.68 9.78 0.07
CA GLU A 277 4.13 11.15 0.02
C GLU A 277 3.12 11.39 1.15
N GLN A 278 2.35 10.35 1.50
CA GLN A 278 1.42 10.37 2.64
C GLN A 278 2.16 10.60 3.98
N VAL A 279 3.29 9.91 4.18
CA VAL A 279 4.12 10.12 5.36
C VAL A 279 4.80 11.49 5.31
N ALA A 280 5.45 11.84 4.19
CA ALA A 280 6.17 13.11 4.08
C ALA A 280 5.26 14.33 4.28
N ALA A 281 3.99 14.26 3.86
CA ALA A 281 3.02 15.33 4.03
C ALA A 281 2.59 15.58 5.49
N VAL A 282 2.86 14.67 6.42
CA VAL A 282 2.56 14.84 7.85
C VAL A 282 3.82 15.12 8.69
N LEU A 283 4.99 15.22 8.06
CA LEU A 283 6.23 15.59 8.75
C LEU A 283 6.37 17.10 8.80
N ASP A 284 6.25 17.67 10.00
CA ASP A 284 6.61 19.05 10.28
C ASP A 284 7.89 19.08 11.13
N GLY A 285 8.97 19.59 10.55
CA GLY A 285 10.26 19.75 11.25
C GLY A 285 10.97 18.44 11.58
N ARG A 286 12.11 18.55 12.28
CA ARG A 286 12.84 17.38 12.79
C ARG A 286 12.14 16.90 14.07
N PRO A 287 11.88 15.59 14.24
CA PRO A 287 11.38 15.09 15.50
C PRO A 287 12.46 15.33 16.57
N GLU A 288 12.24 16.30 17.45
CA GLU A 288 13.03 16.40 18.68
C GLU A 288 12.48 15.36 19.66
N PRO A 289 13.35 14.66 20.42
CA PRO A 289 12.90 13.78 21.49
C PRO A 289 12.00 14.58 22.43
N TYR A 290 10.79 14.10 22.71
CA TYR A 290 9.91 14.69 23.72
C TYR A 290 10.27 14.08 25.09
N PRO A 291 11.07 14.76 25.93
CA PRO A 291 11.62 14.15 27.15
C PRO A 291 10.55 13.75 28.17
N ASP A 292 9.37 14.37 28.10
CA ASP A 292 8.29 14.20 29.08
C ASP A 292 7.05 13.48 28.51
N LEU A 293 7.17 12.80 27.36
CA LEU A 293 6.03 12.10 26.78
C LEU A 293 5.75 10.79 27.53
N VAL A 294 4.69 10.78 28.34
CA VAL A 294 4.17 9.55 28.95
C VAL A 294 3.41 8.76 27.89
N VAL A 295 4.04 7.70 27.37
CA VAL A 295 3.42 6.79 26.40
C VAL A 295 2.61 5.72 27.15
N ALA A 296 1.30 5.71 26.94
CA ALA A 296 0.44 4.65 27.47
C ALA A 296 0.77 3.30 26.80
N ALA A 297 0.67 2.21 27.56
CA ALA A 297 0.84 0.87 27.00
C ALA A 297 -0.21 0.62 25.89
N PRO A 298 0.18 -0.01 24.76
CA PRO A 298 -0.74 -0.27 23.67
C PRO A 298 -1.87 -1.19 24.12
N GLN A 299 -3.10 -0.84 23.74
CA GLN A 299 -4.28 -1.69 23.97
C GLN A 299 -4.66 -2.42 22.68
N THR A 300 -4.70 -3.75 22.76
CA THR A 300 -5.07 -4.58 21.61
C THR A 300 -6.55 -4.43 21.28
N ARG A 301 -6.87 -4.15 20.01
CA ARG A 301 -8.24 -4.23 19.50
C ARG A 301 -8.62 -5.68 19.22
N HIS A 302 -9.87 -6.03 19.47
CA HIS A 302 -10.40 -7.35 19.16
C HIS A 302 -11.36 -7.29 17.96
N PRO A 303 -11.24 -8.21 16.99
CA PRO A 303 -12.20 -8.32 15.91
C PRO A 303 -13.57 -8.74 16.44
N ARG A 304 -14.64 -8.32 15.78
CA ARG A 304 -16.02 -8.68 16.17
C ARG A 304 -16.42 -10.08 15.66
N SER A 305 -15.83 -10.50 14.56
CA SER A 305 -16.07 -11.76 13.86
C SER A 305 -14.80 -12.19 13.12
N ARG A 306 -14.77 -13.44 12.68
CA ARG A 306 -13.69 -13.99 11.85
C ARG A 306 -13.87 -13.55 10.40
N ALA A 307 -12.79 -13.23 9.71
CA ALA A 307 -12.82 -12.98 8.27
C ALA A 307 -13.15 -14.24 7.48
N PRO A 308 -13.81 -14.11 6.31
CA PRO A 308 -14.06 -15.25 5.44
C PRO A 308 -12.76 -15.91 4.96
N ASP A 309 -12.81 -17.23 4.83
CA ASP A 309 -11.76 -18.00 4.17
C ASP A 309 -11.62 -17.58 2.70
N VAL A 310 -10.45 -17.82 2.10
CA VAL A 310 -10.17 -17.45 0.70
C VAL A 310 -11.24 -18.03 -0.22
N GLY A 311 -11.93 -17.15 -0.94
CA GLY A 311 -12.91 -17.53 -1.94
C GLY A 311 -14.22 -18.12 -1.41
N ALA A 312 -14.52 -17.96 -0.11
CA ALA A 312 -15.76 -18.44 0.51
C ALA A 312 -17.04 -18.05 -0.26
N ASP A 313 -17.04 -16.90 -0.93
CA ASP A 313 -18.20 -16.35 -1.63
C ASP A 313 -18.12 -16.47 -3.16
N THR A 314 -17.04 -17.03 -3.70
CA THR A 314 -16.70 -17.02 -5.14
C THR A 314 -17.87 -17.49 -6.01
N ALA A 315 -18.44 -18.67 -5.75
CA ALA A 315 -19.49 -19.22 -6.60
C ALA A 315 -20.79 -18.40 -6.54
N ARG A 316 -21.10 -17.82 -5.37
CA ARG A 316 -22.29 -16.98 -5.17
C ARG A 316 -22.14 -15.66 -5.92
N ILE A 317 -21.01 -14.97 -5.71
CA ILE A 317 -20.71 -13.68 -6.35
C ILE A 317 -20.63 -13.84 -7.87
N LEU A 318 -19.91 -14.84 -8.39
CA LEU A 318 -19.81 -15.01 -9.84
C LEU A 318 -21.18 -15.26 -10.51
N ARG A 319 -22.10 -15.97 -9.84
CA ARG A 319 -23.49 -16.11 -10.33
C ARG A 319 -24.26 -14.79 -10.29
N GLU A 320 -24.11 -14.03 -9.21
CA GLU A 320 -24.74 -12.73 -9.04
C GLU A 320 -24.38 -11.75 -10.17
N PHE A 321 -23.10 -11.72 -10.56
CA PHE A 321 -22.61 -10.89 -11.66
C PHE A 321 -22.71 -11.55 -13.04
N GLY A 322 -23.28 -12.76 -13.15
CA GLY A 322 -23.49 -13.46 -14.42
C GLY A 322 -22.21 -13.93 -15.11
N VAL A 323 -21.15 -14.22 -14.35
CA VAL A 323 -19.79 -14.56 -14.85
C VAL A 323 -19.25 -15.89 -14.28
N ALA A 324 -20.14 -16.79 -13.87
CA ALA A 324 -19.78 -18.12 -13.36
C ALA A 324 -19.08 -19.03 -14.38
#